data_AF-A0A4T3EYT9-F1
#
_entry.id   AF-A0A4T3EYT9-F1
#
_cell.length_a   1.000
_cell.length_b   1.000
_cell.length_c   1.000
_cell.angle_alpha   90.00
_cell.angle_beta   90.00
_cell.angle_gamma   90.00
#
_symmetry.space_group_name_H-M   'P 1'
#
loop_
_entity.id
_entity.type
_entity.pdbx_description
1 polymer ?
#
loop_
_entity_poly.entity_id
_entity_poly.type
_entity_poly.pdbx_seq_one_letter_code
_entity_poly.pdbx_strand_id
1 'polypeptide(L)'
;MRAAQLAGCSLAACSALTACAMADRIPDPMTVNGHVLGKAEDFATRGPATVCMEGMRVTVAEGETAYLEYLGIHNGRLRLVLANDSALILAHGDSWADLRRDGQQPSFHHQNAVYFQIDSTSDYQIFLTTEDGALHRSPVLNLHGSALKGTGEDVEAVERVTFGQPDWNGCDKRFGYGWDGIVYSVDEE
;
A
#
# COMPACT_ATOMS: atom_id res chain seq x y z
N MET A 1 -7.29 76.22 10.24
CA MET A 1 -8.19 75.18 9.70
C MET A 1 -7.57 73.82 9.99
N ARG A 2 -8.28 72.94 10.72
CA ARG A 2 -8.13 71.46 10.93
C ARG A 2 -6.69 70.92 11.22
N ALA A 3 -6.28 70.43 12.40
CA ALA A 3 -6.75 69.30 13.24
C ALA A 3 -7.03 68.02 12.42
N ALA A 4 -6.50 66.81 12.66
CA ALA A 4 -5.79 66.23 13.79
C ALA A 4 -5.05 64.94 13.34
N GLN A 5 -4.01 64.56 14.09
CA GLN A 5 -3.49 63.19 14.19
C GLN A 5 -4.56 62.28 14.82
N LEU A 6 -4.58 60.98 14.46
CA LEU A 6 -4.34 59.87 15.40
C LEU A 6 -4.38 58.51 14.71
N ALA A 7 -3.55 57.64 15.30
CA ALA A 7 -3.25 56.25 14.99
C ALA A 7 -4.44 55.32 14.77
N GLY A 8 -4.20 54.29 13.95
CA GLY A 8 -5.00 53.07 13.89
C GLY A 8 -4.07 51.88 13.67
N CYS A 9 -3.50 51.35 14.75
CA CYS A 9 -2.86 50.05 14.79
C CYS A 9 -3.96 48.97 14.80
N SER A 10 -3.86 47.96 13.94
CA SER A 10 -4.47 46.64 14.18
C SER A 10 -3.55 45.61 13.52
N LEU A 11 -2.59 45.05 14.25
CA LEU A 11 -2.73 43.84 15.08
C LEU A 11 -3.51 42.72 14.37
N ALA A 12 -2.73 41.69 14.02
CA ALA A 12 -3.02 40.28 14.26
C ALA A 12 -4.15 39.62 13.46
N ALA A 13 -3.74 38.86 12.45
CA ALA A 13 -4.08 37.43 12.27
C ALA A 13 -3.51 37.06 10.89
N CYS A 14 -2.23 36.70 10.75
CA CYS A 14 -1.75 35.36 11.09
C CYS A 14 -2.87 34.32 11.26
N SER A 15 -3.77 34.24 10.27
CA SER A 15 -4.50 33.01 9.99
C SER A 15 -3.52 32.00 9.39
N ALA A 16 -2.49 31.65 10.18
CA ALA A 16 -1.97 30.31 10.15
C ALA A 16 -3.13 29.45 10.67
N LEU A 17 -4.06 29.12 9.77
CA LEU A 17 -4.80 27.88 9.86
C LEU A 17 -3.72 26.81 9.82
N THR A 18 -3.18 26.52 11.01
CA THR A 18 -2.64 25.23 11.36
C THR A 18 -3.81 24.27 11.18
N ALA A 19 -4.13 23.94 9.93
CA ALA A 19 -4.54 22.60 9.60
C ALA A 19 -3.33 21.77 10.03
N CYS A 20 -3.32 21.37 11.31
CA CYS A 20 -2.80 20.09 11.66
C CYS A 20 -3.55 19.15 10.71
N ALA A 21 -2.92 18.86 9.57
CA ALA A 21 -3.23 17.68 8.81
C ALA A 21 -3.19 16.59 9.88
N MET A 22 -4.38 16.13 10.28
CA MET A 22 -4.50 14.89 10.99
C MET A 22 -3.94 13.90 9.98
N ALA A 23 -2.63 13.66 10.04
CA ALA A 23 -2.02 12.58 9.30
C ALA A 23 -2.89 11.39 9.63
N ASP A 24 -3.59 10.85 8.62
CA ASP A 24 -4.54 9.77 8.82
C ASP A 24 -3.83 8.71 9.64
N ARG A 25 -4.26 8.56 10.89
CA ARG A 25 -3.57 7.67 11.83
C ARG A 25 -3.57 6.29 11.19
N ILE A 26 -2.39 5.69 11.04
CA ILE A 26 -2.29 4.32 10.53
C ILE A 26 -3.01 3.41 11.54
N PRO A 27 -4.04 2.67 11.11
CA PRO A 27 -4.78 1.81 12.02
C PRO A 27 -3.89 0.67 12.51
N ASP A 28 -4.08 0.29 13.78
CA ASP A 28 -3.43 -0.88 14.38
C ASP A 28 -3.81 -2.15 13.56
N PRO A 29 -2.86 -3.04 13.20
CA PRO A 29 -3.15 -4.20 12.37
C PRO A 29 -4.11 -5.17 13.05
N MET A 30 -4.97 -5.80 12.26
CA MET A 30 -6.00 -6.70 12.78
C MET A 30 -6.16 -7.99 11.98
N THR A 31 -6.79 -8.99 12.61
CA THR A 31 -7.16 -10.27 11.99
C THR A 31 -8.58 -10.26 11.43
N VAL A 32 -8.94 -11.34 10.70
CA VAL A 32 -10.30 -11.56 10.19
C VAL A 32 -11.40 -11.52 11.26
N ASN A 33 -11.07 -11.89 12.50
CA ASN A 33 -12.01 -11.90 13.63
C ASN A 33 -12.03 -10.57 14.40
N GLY A 34 -11.33 -9.55 13.91
CA GLY A 34 -11.26 -8.23 14.53
C GLY A 34 -10.27 -8.12 15.68
N HIS A 35 -9.42 -9.12 15.92
CA HIS A 35 -8.39 -9.04 16.96
C HIS A 35 -7.25 -8.14 16.49
N VAL A 36 -6.92 -7.13 17.30
CA VAL A 36 -5.75 -6.27 17.09
C VAL A 36 -4.48 -7.05 17.43
N LEU A 37 -3.51 -7.05 16.51
CA LEU A 37 -2.25 -7.78 16.64
C LEU A 37 -1.20 -7.01 17.48
N GLY A 38 -1.27 -5.69 17.47
CA GLY A 38 -0.39 -4.78 18.21
C GLY A 38 -0.47 -3.37 17.62
N LYS A 39 0.52 -2.51 17.91
CA LYS A 39 0.53 -1.14 17.37
C LYS A 39 1.05 -1.11 15.94
N ALA A 40 0.52 -0.24 15.09
CA ALA A 40 0.98 -0.14 13.69
C ALA A 40 2.50 0.04 13.59
N GLU A 41 3.08 0.79 14.53
CA GLU A 41 4.51 1.05 14.64
C GLU A 41 5.34 -0.21 14.89
N ASP A 42 4.79 -1.20 15.61
CA ASP A 42 5.46 -2.49 15.88
C ASP A 42 5.57 -3.35 14.61
N PHE A 43 4.68 -3.10 13.65
CA PHE A 43 4.60 -3.77 12.36
C PHE A 43 5.01 -2.87 11.19
N ALA A 44 5.69 -1.77 11.49
CA ALA A 44 6.24 -0.87 10.49
C ALA A 44 7.63 -1.33 10.02
N THR A 45 7.97 -1.07 8.77
CA THR A 45 9.30 -1.28 8.19
C THR A 45 9.66 -0.04 7.38
N ARG A 46 10.68 0.69 7.85
CA ARG A 46 11.17 1.92 7.20
C ARG A 46 12.21 1.56 6.15
N GLY A 47 12.15 2.21 5.00
CA GLY A 47 13.12 1.98 3.94
C GLY A 47 14.48 2.66 4.20
N PRO A 48 15.54 2.26 3.47
CA PRO A 48 15.56 1.23 2.44
C PRO A 48 15.43 -0.18 3.03
N ALA A 49 14.43 -0.94 2.59
CA ALA A 49 14.13 -2.26 3.12
C ALA A 49 13.27 -3.08 2.15
N THR A 50 13.12 -4.36 2.45
CA THR A 50 12.34 -5.33 1.71
C THR A 50 11.33 -6.00 2.64
N VAL A 51 10.04 -5.89 2.30
CA VAL A 51 8.96 -6.56 3.03
C VAL A 51 8.37 -7.67 2.18
N CYS A 52 8.22 -8.85 2.76
CA CYS A 52 7.60 -9.99 2.10
C CYS A 52 6.28 -10.38 2.77
N MET A 53 5.29 -10.71 1.95
CA MET A 53 3.98 -11.20 2.35
C MET A 53 3.60 -12.36 1.45
N GLU A 54 3.70 -13.59 1.96
CA GLU A 54 3.57 -14.81 1.15
C GLU A 54 4.40 -14.73 -0.15
N GLY A 55 3.77 -14.92 -1.32
CA GLY A 55 4.40 -14.86 -2.63
C GLY A 55 4.60 -13.44 -3.20
N MET A 56 4.42 -12.40 -2.38
CA MET A 56 4.63 -10.99 -2.75
C MET A 56 5.83 -10.41 -2.00
N ARG A 57 6.74 -9.73 -2.71
CA ARG A 57 7.78 -8.86 -2.13
C ARG A 57 7.54 -7.42 -2.54
N VAL A 58 7.77 -6.52 -1.60
CA VAL A 58 7.66 -5.07 -1.76
C VAL A 58 8.98 -4.43 -1.38
N THR A 59 9.55 -3.66 -2.31
CA THR A 59 10.68 -2.77 -2.02
C THR A 59 10.18 -1.48 -1.38
N VAL A 60 10.72 -1.14 -0.21
CA VAL A 60 10.44 0.10 0.53
C VAL A 60 11.62 1.04 0.32
N ALA A 61 11.41 2.16 -0.37
CA ALA A 61 12.50 3.10 -0.67
C ALA A 61 12.84 3.98 0.55
N GLU A 62 13.98 4.68 0.46
CA GLU A 62 14.37 5.66 1.47
C GLU A 62 13.27 6.73 1.65
N GLY A 63 12.94 7.04 2.91
CA GLY A 63 11.86 7.96 3.26
C GLY A 63 10.45 7.35 3.23
N GLU A 64 10.30 6.08 2.86
CA GLU A 64 9.03 5.37 2.83
C GLU A 64 8.87 4.46 4.07
N THR A 65 7.64 4.06 4.35
CA THR A 65 7.35 3.09 5.42
C THR A 65 6.24 2.14 5.00
N ALA A 66 6.50 0.84 5.08
CA ALA A 66 5.49 -0.19 4.95
C ALA A 66 4.90 -0.55 6.33
N TYR A 67 3.59 -0.67 6.42
CA TYR A 67 2.85 -1.09 7.60
C TYR A 67 2.03 -2.33 7.27
N LEU A 68 2.02 -3.31 8.17
CA LEU A 68 0.97 -4.33 8.15
C LEU A 68 -0.36 -3.66 8.53
N GLU A 69 -1.39 -3.81 7.72
CA GLU A 69 -2.74 -3.36 8.06
C GLU A 69 -3.65 -4.52 8.46
N TYR A 70 -3.47 -5.68 7.84
CA TYR A 70 -4.38 -6.81 8.00
C TYR A 70 -3.68 -8.14 7.73
N LEU A 71 -4.00 -9.14 8.55
CA LEU A 71 -3.50 -10.51 8.41
C LEU A 71 -4.67 -11.50 8.55
N GLY A 72 -5.09 -12.08 7.44
CA GLY A 72 -6.19 -13.02 7.37
C GLY A 72 -5.74 -14.48 7.31
N ILE A 73 -6.64 -15.35 6.83
CA ILE A 73 -6.33 -16.77 6.59
C ILE A 73 -5.86 -16.98 5.14
N HIS A 74 -6.44 -16.23 4.21
CA HIS A 74 -6.24 -16.38 2.76
C HIS A 74 -5.70 -15.11 2.08
N ASN A 75 -5.49 -14.06 2.87
CA ASN A 75 -5.05 -12.76 2.40
C ASN A 75 -4.37 -11.96 3.50
N GLY A 76 -3.57 -10.98 3.07
CA GLY A 76 -2.93 -9.99 3.93
C GLY A 76 -2.90 -8.65 3.22
N ARG A 77 -2.66 -7.57 3.98
CA ARG A 77 -2.61 -6.22 3.43
C ARG A 77 -1.48 -5.41 4.02
N LEU A 78 -0.69 -4.81 3.14
CA LEU A 78 0.33 -3.82 3.47
C LEU A 78 -0.15 -2.44 3.03
N ARG A 79 0.13 -1.42 3.85
CA ARG A 79 0.12 -0.01 3.45
C ARG A 79 1.55 0.47 3.30
N LEU A 80 1.91 0.91 2.11
CA LEU A 80 3.16 1.60 1.85
C LEU A 80 2.90 3.11 1.80
N VAL A 81 3.39 3.84 2.81
CA VAL A 81 3.39 5.31 2.84
C VAL A 81 4.65 5.80 2.15
N LEU A 82 4.47 6.61 1.10
CA LEU A 82 5.54 7.14 0.27
C LEU A 82 6.14 8.40 0.90
N ALA A 83 7.32 8.82 0.41
CA ALA A 83 8.03 10.01 0.91
C ALA A 83 7.24 11.33 0.76
N ASN A 84 6.20 11.36 -0.08
CA ASN A 84 5.30 12.50 -0.28
C ASN A 84 3.98 12.37 0.48
N ASP A 85 3.91 11.49 1.48
CA ASP A 85 2.73 11.15 2.29
C ASP A 85 1.54 10.52 1.53
N SER A 86 1.68 10.23 0.24
CA SER A 86 0.71 9.39 -0.47
C SER A 86 0.86 7.92 -0.05
N ALA A 87 -0.17 7.11 -0.30
CA ALA A 87 -0.18 5.72 0.12
C ALA A 87 -0.54 4.78 -1.04
N LEU A 88 0.08 3.61 -1.02
CA LEU A 88 -0.30 2.42 -1.77
C LEU A 88 -0.76 1.36 -0.78
N ILE A 89 -1.87 0.70 -1.09
CA ILE A 89 -2.43 -0.40 -0.33
C ILE A 89 -2.35 -1.65 -1.19
N LEU A 90 -1.61 -2.64 -0.70
CA LEU A 90 -1.27 -3.87 -1.38
C LEU A 90 -1.97 -5.03 -0.65
N ALA A 91 -3.08 -5.51 -1.19
CA ALA A 91 -3.85 -6.62 -0.62
C ALA A 91 -3.60 -7.92 -1.39
N HIS A 92 -2.67 -8.73 -0.90
CA HIS A 92 -2.30 -10.02 -1.49
C HIS A 92 -3.24 -11.13 -0.99
N GLY A 93 -3.59 -12.08 -1.86
CA GLY A 93 -4.47 -13.19 -1.48
C GLY A 93 -4.73 -14.19 -2.61
N ASP A 94 -5.32 -15.33 -2.27
CA ASP A 94 -5.61 -16.44 -3.19
C ASP A 94 -7.10 -16.60 -3.56
N SER A 95 -7.96 -15.76 -2.98
CA SER A 95 -9.43 -15.96 -2.95
C SER A 95 -10.22 -14.74 -3.41
N TRP A 96 -9.59 -13.87 -4.20
CA TRP A 96 -10.25 -12.68 -4.71
C TRP A 96 -11.24 -13.01 -5.84
N ALA A 97 -12.38 -12.31 -5.84
CA ALA A 97 -13.29 -12.32 -6.98
C ALA A 97 -12.65 -11.59 -8.16
N ASP A 98 -12.82 -12.13 -9.37
CA ASP A 98 -12.49 -11.44 -10.62
C ASP A 98 -13.54 -10.34 -10.87
N LEU A 99 -13.11 -9.08 -10.85
CA LEU A 99 -13.97 -7.91 -11.03
C LEU A 99 -13.86 -7.31 -12.44
N ARG A 100 -13.13 -7.98 -13.35
CA ARG A 100 -13.01 -7.51 -14.72
C ARG A 100 -14.36 -7.54 -15.43
N ARG A 101 -14.55 -6.57 -16.32
CA ARG A 101 -15.71 -6.55 -17.22
C ARG A 101 -15.48 -7.49 -18.41
N ASP A 102 -16.55 -8.02 -18.98
CA ASP A 102 -16.46 -8.84 -20.19
C ASP A 102 -15.74 -8.08 -21.32
N GLY A 103 -14.68 -8.70 -21.87
CA GLY A 103 -13.87 -8.13 -22.94
C GLY A 103 -12.92 -7.00 -22.51
N GLN A 104 -12.81 -6.73 -21.20
CA GLN A 104 -11.90 -5.72 -20.68
C GLN A 104 -10.45 -6.00 -21.11
N GLN A 105 -9.79 -4.98 -21.66
CA GLN A 105 -8.39 -5.06 -22.03
C GLN A 105 -7.49 -4.75 -20.82
N PRO A 106 -6.29 -5.34 -20.76
CA PRO A 106 -5.28 -4.95 -19.78
C PRO A 106 -4.97 -3.46 -19.88
N SER A 107 -4.76 -2.83 -18.72
CA SER A 107 -4.21 -1.46 -18.65
C SER A 107 -2.74 -1.47 -19.05
N PHE A 108 -1.97 -2.47 -18.58
CA PHE A 108 -0.59 -2.72 -18.98
C PHE A 108 -0.13 -4.12 -18.53
N HIS A 109 1.06 -4.50 -19.03
CA HIS A 109 1.76 -5.73 -18.66
C HIS A 109 3.09 -5.35 -17.99
N HIS A 110 3.47 -6.07 -16.95
CA HIS A 110 4.77 -5.90 -16.31
C HIS A 110 5.25 -7.23 -15.73
N GLN A 111 6.46 -7.66 -16.11
CA GLN A 111 7.02 -8.97 -15.76
C GLN A 111 6.04 -10.11 -16.14
N ASN A 112 5.76 -11.02 -15.22
CA ASN A 112 4.78 -12.10 -15.33
C ASN A 112 3.40 -11.70 -14.78
N ALA A 113 3.05 -10.41 -14.83
CA ALA A 113 1.80 -9.89 -14.29
C ALA A 113 1.05 -9.01 -15.31
N VAL A 114 -0.28 -9.09 -15.26
CA VAL A 114 -1.21 -8.33 -16.10
C VAL A 114 -2.12 -7.52 -15.20
N TYR A 115 -2.20 -6.22 -15.49
CA TYR A 115 -2.84 -5.22 -14.66
C TYR A 115 -4.16 -4.80 -15.30
N PHE A 116 -5.25 -4.98 -14.57
CA PHE A 116 -6.58 -4.55 -14.98
C PHE A 116 -7.06 -3.46 -14.03
N GLN A 117 -7.24 -2.25 -14.53
CA GLN A 117 -7.87 -1.19 -13.76
C GLN A 117 -9.34 -1.56 -13.50
N ILE A 118 -9.76 -1.57 -12.24
CA ILE A 118 -11.15 -1.83 -11.88
C ILE A 118 -11.82 -0.47 -11.61
N ASP A 119 -12.92 -0.22 -12.32
CA ASP A 119 -13.69 1.03 -12.31
C ASP A 119 -12.95 2.28 -12.82
N SER A 120 -13.57 3.46 -12.63
CA SER A 120 -12.99 4.77 -13.02
C SER A 120 -12.02 5.32 -11.97
N THR A 121 -11.68 4.51 -10.96
CA THR A 121 -10.75 4.81 -9.89
C THR A 121 -9.36 4.28 -10.23
N SER A 122 -8.39 4.63 -9.41
CA SER A 122 -6.99 4.20 -9.53
C SER A 122 -6.74 2.84 -8.87
N ASP A 123 -7.72 1.94 -8.98
CA ASP A 123 -7.70 0.60 -8.38
C ASP A 123 -7.34 -0.45 -9.44
N TYR A 124 -6.51 -1.41 -9.08
CA TYR A 124 -6.04 -2.45 -9.99
C TYR A 124 -6.25 -3.85 -9.41
N GLN A 125 -6.66 -4.76 -10.29
CA GLN A 125 -6.56 -6.20 -10.10
C GLN A 125 -5.40 -6.75 -10.93
N ILE A 126 -4.56 -7.53 -10.27
CA ILE A 126 -3.31 -8.01 -10.83
C ILE A 126 -3.38 -9.52 -10.92
N PHE A 127 -3.21 -10.03 -12.13
CA PHE A 127 -3.19 -11.46 -12.43
C PHE A 127 -1.78 -11.86 -12.81
N LEU A 128 -1.30 -12.97 -12.28
CA LEU A 128 -0.05 -13.56 -12.77
C LEU A 128 -0.31 -14.32 -14.07
N THR A 129 0.72 -14.40 -14.90
CA THR A 129 0.77 -15.27 -16.07
C THR A 129 1.46 -16.58 -15.72
N THR A 130 0.90 -17.69 -16.16
CA THR A 130 1.54 -19.01 -16.16
C THR A 130 2.63 -19.10 -17.24
N GLU A 131 3.42 -20.17 -17.24
CA GLU A 131 4.53 -20.37 -18.19
C GLU A 131 4.06 -20.40 -19.67
N ASP A 132 2.83 -20.86 -19.92
CA ASP A 132 2.19 -20.86 -21.24
C ASP A 132 1.53 -19.51 -21.58
N GLY A 133 1.66 -18.51 -20.72
CA GLY A 133 1.12 -17.16 -20.92
C GLY A 133 -0.36 -17.01 -20.59
N ALA A 134 -1.02 -18.06 -20.08
CA ALA A 134 -2.40 -17.95 -19.58
C ALA A 134 -2.44 -17.14 -18.27
N LEU A 135 -3.58 -16.54 -17.96
CA LEU A 135 -3.76 -15.86 -16.67
C LEU A 135 -4.09 -16.89 -15.60
N HIS A 136 -3.60 -16.64 -14.39
CA HIS A 136 -4.12 -17.28 -13.19
C HIS A 136 -5.65 -17.13 -13.12
N ARG A 137 -6.31 -18.13 -12.53
CA ARG A 137 -7.78 -18.18 -12.43
C ARG A 137 -8.36 -17.01 -11.63
N SER A 138 -7.61 -16.51 -10.65
CA SER A 138 -8.01 -15.43 -9.75
C SER A 138 -6.90 -14.37 -9.71
N PRO A 139 -7.23 -13.10 -9.43
CA PRO A 139 -6.22 -12.10 -9.17
C PRO A 139 -5.45 -12.45 -7.90
N VAL A 140 -4.17 -12.10 -7.86
CA VAL A 140 -3.28 -12.36 -6.72
C VAL A 140 -3.10 -11.13 -5.83
N LEU A 141 -3.33 -9.94 -6.39
CA LEU A 141 -3.14 -8.67 -5.70
C LEU A 141 -4.22 -7.68 -6.13
N ASN A 142 -4.86 -7.05 -5.14
CA ASN A 142 -5.60 -5.82 -5.33
C ASN A 142 -4.71 -4.65 -4.88
N LEU A 143 -4.54 -3.67 -5.75
CA LEU A 143 -3.74 -2.48 -5.50
C LEU A 143 -4.62 -1.23 -5.59
N HIS A 144 -4.57 -0.38 -4.57
CA HIS A 144 -5.31 0.89 -4.53
C HIS A 144 -4.56 1.93 -3.70
N GLY A 145 -4.94 3.21 -3.80
CA GLY A 145 -4.40 4.25 -2.92
C GLY A 145 -4.21 5.60 -3.60
N SER A 146 -3.90 6.62 -2.79
CA SER A 146 -3.74 8.00 -3.25
C SER A 146 -2.50 8.25 -4.12
N ALA A 147 -1.57 7.30 -4.13
CA ALA A 147 -0.38 7.37 -4.99
C ALA A 147 -0.67 6.99 -6.46
N LEU A 148 -1.83 6.39 -6.75
CA LEU A 148 -2.18 5.88 -8.07
C LEU A 148 -3.04 6.89 -8.84
N LYS A 149 -2.77 7.05 -10.13
CA LYS A 149 -3.44 7.98 -11.05
C LYS A 149 -4.43 7.29 -11.98
N GLY A 150 -4.41 5.96 -12.06
CA GLY A 150 -5.21 5.20 -13.01
C GLY A 150 -4.65 5.24 -14.44
N THR A 151 -3.34 5.44 -14.61
CA THR A 151 -2.71 5.57 -15.93
C THR A 151 -1.42 4.73 -16.02
N GLY A 152 -0.80 4.67 -17.20
CA GLY A 152 0.49 3.99 -17.39
C GLY A 152 1.65 4.63 -16.61
N GLU A 153 1.46 5.80 -15.99
CA GLU A 153 2.44 6.40 -15.08
C GLU A 153 2.53 5.63 -13.74
N ASP A 154 1.54 4.81 -13.41
CA ASP A 154 1.51 4.03 -12.17
C ASP A 154 2.46 2.82 -12.20
N VAL A 155 3.12 2.56 -13.34
CA VAL A 155 4.08 1.45 -13.50
C VAL A 155 5.20 1.54 -12.46
N GLU A 156 5.70 2.73 -12.13
CA GLU A 156 6.77 2.89 -11.11
C GLU A 156 6.32 2.46 -9.71
N ALA A 157 5.07 2.76 -9.34
CA ALA A 157 4.49 2.33 -8.07
C ALA A 157 4.37 0.80 -8.01
N VAL A 158 4.05 0.19 -9.15
CA VAL A 158 3.88 -1.24 -9.33
C VAL A 158 5.19 -2.02 -9.40
N GLU A 159 6.23 -1.44 -10.00
CA GLU A 159 7.57 -2.04 -10.15
C GLU A 159 8.24 -2.40 -8.82
N ARG A 160 7.75 -1.80 -7.73
CA ARG A 160 8.17 -2.11 -6.35
C ARG A 160 7.68 -3.47 -5.88
N VAL A 161 6.66 -4.01 -6.54
CA VAL A 161 6.03 -5.28 -6.21
C VAL A 161 6.56 -6.35 -7.16
N THR A 162 7.09 -7.41 -6.56
CA THR A 162 7.56 -8.58 -7.31
C THR A 162 6.87 -9.83 -6.76
N PHE A 163 6.59 -10.77 -7.65
CA PHE A 163 5.86 -11.99 -7.33
C PHE A 163 6.75 -13.22 -7.49
N GLY A 164 6.59 -14.19 -6.59
CA GLY A 164 7.22 -15.50 -6.74
C GLY A 164 6.76 -16.48 -5.67
N GLN A 165 7.64 -17.43 -5.35
CA GLN A 165 7.36 -18.46 -4.35
C GLN A 165 7.16 -17.88 -2.95
N PRO A 166 6.50 -18.56 -2.02
CA PRO A 166 6.33 -18.03 -0.66
C PRO A 166 7.67 -17.90 0.09
N ASP A 167 8.66 -18.75 -0.15
CA ASP A 167 9.89 -18.92 0.63
C ASP A 167 11.03 -17.93 0.29
N TRP A 168 10.70 -16.68 -0.02
CA TRP A 168 11.69 -15.68 -0.41
C TRP A 168 12.74 -15.42 0.69
N ASN A 169 14.01 -15.58 0.32
CA ASN A 169 15.18 -15.18 1.12
C ASN A 169 15.48 -13.69 0.92
N GLY A 170 16.03 -13.02 1.94
CA GLY A 170 16.46 -11.61 1.84
C GLY A 170 15.31 -10.60 2.01
N CYS A 171 14.35 -10.91 2.87
CA CYS A 171 13.34 -9.96 3.32
C CYS A 171 13.74 -9.45 4.71
N ASP A 172 13.77 -8.14 4.92
CA ASP A 172 14.01 -7.54 6.24
C ASP A 172 12.83 -7.77 7.19
N LYS A 173 11.62 -7.85 6.63
CA LYS A 173 10.41 -8.21 7.38
C LYS A 173 9.56 -9.19 6.58
N ARG A 174 8.95 -10.15 7.27
CA ARG A 174 8.10 -11.16 6.66
C ARG A 174 6.79 -11.34 7.41
N PHE A 175 5.70 -11.37 6.64
CA PHE A 175 4.36 -11.65 7.14
C PHE A 175 3.80 -12.88 6.42
N GLY A 176 3.40 -13.89 7.20
CA GLY A 176 2.65 -15.04 6.70
C GLY A 176 1.20 -14.96 7.16
N TYR A 177 0.25 -15.18 6.25
CA TYR A 177 -1.17 -15.26 6.58
C TYR A 177 -1.65 -16.71 6.50
N GLY A 178 -2.61 -17.07 7.34
CA GLY A 178 -2.99 -18.47 7.56
C GLY A 178 -3.70 -18.65 8.89
N TRP A 179 -4.08 -19.89 9.20
CA TRP A 179 -4.80 -20.21 10.44
C TRP A 179 -4.07 -19.77 11.71
N ASP A 180 -2.74 -19.64 11.66
CA ASP A 180 -1.89 -19.30 12.81
C ASP A 180 -1.14 -17.97 12.65
N GLY A 181 -1.51 -17.10 11.69
CA GLY A 181 -0.95 -15.74 11.50
C GLY A 181 0.49 -15.56 11.98
N ILE A 182 1.45 -16.19 11.31
CA ILE A 182 2.82 -16.26 11.84
C ILE A 182 3.59 -15.02 11.40
N VAL A 183 3.86 -14.16 12.38
CA VAL A 183 4.79 -13.03 12.23
C VAL A 183 6.18 -13.58 12.50
N TYR A 184 7.01 -13.66 11.46
CA TYR A 184 8.42 -13.97 11.62
C TYR A 184 9.18 -12.64 11.68
N SER A 185 9.66 -12.25 12.86
CA SER A 185 10.84 -11.38 12.91
C SER A 185 12.04 -12.27 12.59
N VAL A 186 12.83 -11.89 11.59
CA VAL A 186 14.15 -12.50 11.41
C VAL A 186 15.02 -11.90 12.52
N ASP A 187 15.51 -12.75 13.42
CA ASP A 187 16.52 -12.34 14.39
C ASP A 187 17.78 -11.89 13.64
N GLU A 188 18.36 -10.77 14.07
CA GLU A 188 19.62 -10.21 13.56
C GLU A 188 20.75 -11.26 13.71
N GLU A 189 21.41 -11.63 12.61
CA GLU A 189 22.74 -12.25 12.64
C GLU A 189 23.83 -11.22 12.92
#